data_AF-A0A2C5XZD0-F1
#
_entry.id   AF-A0A2C5XZD0-F1
#
_cell.length_a   1.000
_cell.length_b   1.000
_cell.length_c   1.000
_cell.angle_alpha   90.00
_cell.angle_beta   90.00
_cell.angle_gamma   90.00
#
_symmetry.space_group_name_H-M   'P 1'
#
loop_
_entity.id
_entity.type
_entity.pdbx_description
1 polymer ?
#
loop_
_entity_poly.entity_id
_entity_poly.type
_entity_poly.pdbx_seq_one_letter_code
_entity_poly.pdbx_strand_id
1 'polypeptide(L)'
;MRIAHFSLLWTAGLVHSIRGLTAADDSLPRGNRTGYYPDLNACPLACLDYANVHSWRTFQSLERLRRCKKPMLLHLTVTQPVDDPLSTILFRVCTLEPVPEDDPRRLLPPMANPKKDPGLWRPSLENEPACIQTGVEKLAKLSLMMSIKGRNSSGEDVARLVEGTRDYFNARDNCNENFIFGHHGDIDVGVYIGAKLSKPTANSALNTVADQIRGRGSLPNRIISNMCRGRPSERSFGVAIDTNGSLGMVQRIVLAWSQGYCATGISADFEQMGNFPLGAWEIDDKNTGSNRHQMRSYSV
;
A
#
# COMPACT_ATOMS: atom_id res chain seq x y z
N MET A 1 89.19 -4.98 36.78
CA MET A 1 89.41 -6.03 37.79
C MET A 1 88.16 -6.14 38.66
N ARG A 2 87.60 -7.34 38.81
CA ARG A 2 86.50 -7.76 39.73
C ARG A 2 85.10 -7.10 39.63
N ILE A 3 84.24 -7.89 38.98
CA ILE A 3 82.79 -8.14 39.08
C ILE A 3 82.10 -7.90 40.45
N ALA A 4 80.87 -7.37 40.41
CA ALA A 4 79.67 -7.73 41.21
C ALA A 4 78.42 -7.23 40.41
N HIS A 5 77.36 -7.99 40.04
CA HIS A 5 76.33 -8.68 40.84
C HIS A 5 75.68 -7.76 41.90
N PHE A 6 74.37 -7.51 42.05
CA PHE A 6 73.09 -7.96 41.47
C PHE A 6 72.02 -6.84 41.76
N SER A 7 70.75 -6.79 41.28
CA SER A 7 69.89 -7.75 40.57
C SER A 7 68.81 -7.07 39.66
N LEU A 8 67.75 -7.82 39.34
CA LEU A 8 66.53 -7.58 38.52
C LEU A 8 65.28 -7.12 39.32
N LEU A 9 64.35 -6.43 38.64
CA LEU A 9 62.86 -6.54 38.68
C LEU A 9 62.26 -5.41 37.81
N TRP A 10 62.05 -5.60 36.50
CA TRP A 10 60.82 -6.11 35.87
C TRP A 10 59.50 -5.41 36.27
N THR A 11 59.02 -4.52 35.40
CA THR A 11 57.59 -4.41 35.06
C THR A 11 57.44 -4.44 33.54
N ALA A 12 56.57 -5.32 33.04
CA ALA A 12 56.42 -5.55 31.60
C ALA A 12 55.41 -4.57 30.98
N GLY A 13 55.86 -3.75 30.03
CA GLY A 13 54.99 -2.97 29.16
C GLY A 13 54.40 -3.84 28.05
N LEU A 14 53.15 -4.29 28.22
CA LEU A 14 52.41 -5.04 27.19
C LEU A 14 52.00 -4.13 26.03
N VAL A 15 52.78 -4.14 24.94
CA VAL A 15 52.37 -3.55 23.65
C VAL A 15 51.38 -4.48 22.96
N HIS A 16 50.09 -4.32 23.24
CA HIS A 16 49.04 -4.97 22.45
C HIS A 16 48.81 -4.20 21.14
N SER A 17 49.11 -4.85 20.02
CA SER A 17 48.72 -4.39 18.69
C SER A 17 47.20 -4.49 18.54
N ILE A 18 46.50 -3.35 18.47
CA ILE A 18 45.08 -3.34 18.11
C ILE A 18 44.97 -3.47 16.58
N ARG A 19 44.84 -4.71 16.11
CA ARG A 19 44.20 -5.00 14.83
C ARG A 19 42.69 -5.05 15.03
N GLY A 20 41.94 -4.39 14.15
CA GLY A 20 40.51 -4.63 13.96
C GLY A 20 39.61 -3.46 14.35
N LEU A 21 39.17 -2.72 13.33
CA LEU A 21 37.88 -2.02 13.28
C LEU A 21 37.40 -2.02 11.81
N THR A 22 37.01 -3.20 11.34
CA THR A 22 36.22 -3.38 10.11
C THR A 22 34.78 -3.71 10.50
N ALA A 23 33.84 -3.32 9.63
CA ALA A 23 32.39 -3.29 9.87
C ALA A 23 31.96 -2.13 10.80
N ALA A 24 31.57 -1.01 10.18
CA ALA A 24 30.60 -0.13 10.80
C ALA A 24 29.28 -0.90 10.93
N ASP A 25 28.75 -0.97 12.14
CA ASP A 25 27.49 -1.63 12.46
C ASP A 25 26.32 -0.83 11.84
N ASP A 26 25.64 -1.39 10.84
CA ASP A 26 24.54 -0.74 10.10
C ASP A 26 23.21 -0.83 10.89
N SER A 27 23.29 -0.58 12.20
CA SER A 27 22.24 -0.79 13.21
C SER A 27 21.45 0.48 13.55
N LEU A 28 21.44 1.48 12.67
CA LEU A 28 20.53 2.61 12.80
C LEU A 28 19.08 2.17 12.51
N PRO A 29 18.10 2.49 13.39
CA PRO A 29 16.70 2.15 13.13
C PRO A 29 16.23 2.67 11.78
N ARG A 30 15.43 1.87 11.07
CA ARG A 30 15.06 2.12 9.64
C ARG A 30 14.39 3.48 9.37
N GLY A 31 13.90 4.18 10.40
CA GLY A 31 13.39 5.55 10.31
C GLY A 31 14.46 6.67 10.28
N ASN A 32 15.68 6.40 10.76
CA ASN A 32 16.70 7.43 10.99
C ASN A 32 17.36 7.98 9.70
N ARG A 33 17.23 7.30 8.56
CA ARG A 33 17.84 7.73 7.27
C ARG A 33 17.36 9.11 6.77
N THR A 34 16.38 9.73 7.41
CA THR A 34 15.87 11.08 7.10
C THR A 34 15.76 11.99 8.33
N GLY A 35 16.18 11.53 9.52
CA GLY A 35 15.91 12.23 10.79
C GLY A 35 14.42 12.41 11.14
N TYR A 36 13.50 11.79 10.38
CA TYR A 36 12.05 11.93 10.62
C TYR A 36 11.60 11.04 11.78
N TYR A 37 11.19 11.69 12.87
CA TYR A 37 10.49 11.05 13.98
C TYR A 37 8.99 11.27 13.82
N PRO A 38 8.18 10.20 13.70
CA PRO A 38 6.73 10.34 13.65
C PRO A 38 6.15 11.11 14.85
N ASP A 39 6.76 11.02 16.04
CA ASP A 39 6.22 11.61 17.28
C ASP A 39 6.33 13.14 17.33
N LEU A 40 7.23 13.70 16.52
CA LEU A 40 7.47 15.14 16.41
C LEU A 40 6.74 15.78 15.22
N ASN A 41 6.04 14.99 14.39
CA ASN A 41 5.48 15.42 13.12
C ASN A 41 3.99 15.06 13.02
N ALA A 42 3.13 16.07 12.80
CA ALA A 42 1.70 15.84 12.63
C ALA A 42 1.36 15.04 11.36
N CYS A 43 2.16 15.16 10.30
CA CYS A 43 1.94 14.52 9.01
C CYS A 43 3.08 13.57 8.62
N PRO A 44 2.76 12.41 7.99
CA PRO A 44 3.74 11.58 7.28
C PRO A 44 4.49 12.36 6.19
N LEU A 45 5.71 11.90 5.87
CA LEU A 45 6.44 12.38 4.69
C LEU A 45 5.65 12.09 3.39
N ALA A 46 5.86 12.92 2.38
CA ALA A 46 5.24 12.74 1.06
C ALA A 46 5.73 11.47 0.35
N CYS A 47 4.84 10.84 -0.43
CA CYS A 47 5.09 9.61 -1.16
C CYS A 47 6.18 9.81 -2.23
N LEU A 48 7.38 9.26 -1.98
CA LEU A 48 8.49 9.30 -2.95
C LEU A 48 8.52 8.06 -3.86
N ASP A 49 8.20 6.89 -3.31
CA ASP A 49 8.11 5.62 -4.04
C ASP A 49 6.77 4.96 -3.74
N TYR A 50 5.84 5.01 -4.69
CA TYR A 50 4.54 4.35 -4.59
C TYR A 50 4.66 2.81 -4.67
N ALA A 51 5.71 2.28 -5.31
CA ALA A 51 5.91 0.86 -5.55
C ALA A 51 6.55 0.12 -4.35
N ASN A 52 7.06 0.85 -3.37
CA ASN A 52 7.70 0.30 -2.16
C ASN A 52 7.09 0.88 -0.88
N VAL A 53 5.98 0.29 -0.42
CA VAL A 53 5.34 0.63 0.87
C VAL A 53 6.27 0.48 2.08
N HIS A 54 7.36 -0.30 1.99
CA HIS A 54 8.35 -0.41 3.07
C HIS A 54 9.23 0.83 3.24
N SER A 55 9.19 1.77 2.28
CA SER A 55 9.81 3.09 2.40
C SER A 55 8.94 4.11 3.16
N TRP A 56 7.64 3.84 3.27
CA TRP A 56 6.65 4.73 3.90
C TRP A 56 6.80 4.71 5.43
N ARG A 57 6.19 5.69 6.13
CA ARG A 57 6.31 5.82 7.58
C ARG A 57 5.28 4.96 8.30
N THR A 58 5.70 4.29 9.37
CA THR A 58 4.85 3.38 10.15
C THR A 58 4.16 4.09 11.30
N PHE A 59 2.86 3.91 11.43
CA PHE A 59 2.02 4.39 12.53
C PHE A 59 1.21 3.23 13.11
N GLN A 60 0.81 3.35 14.38
CA GLN A 60 0.04 2.34 15.12
C GLN A 60 -1.33 2.85 15.60
N SER A 61 -1.74 4.05 15.17
CA SER A 61 -2.99 4.70 15.60
C SER A 61 -3.59 5.53 14.47
N LEU A 62 -4.86 5.31 14.18
CA LEU A 62 -5.64 6.12 13.23
C LEU A 62 -5.95 7.51 13.79
N GLU A 63 -6.21 7.64 15.09
CA GLU A 63 -6.45 8.92 15.76
C GLU A 63 -5.27 9.89 15.57
N ARG A 64 -4.06 9.35 15.56
CA ARG A 64 -2.84 10.09 15.27
C ARG A 64 -2.76 10.57 13.82
N LEU A 65 -3.21 9.76 12.85
CA LEU A 65 -3.25 10.16 11.44
C LEU A 65 -4.26 11.28 11.19
N ARG A 66 -5.41 11.29 11.89
CA ARG A 66 -6.43 12.36 11.84
C ARG A 66 -5.90 13.76 12.24
N ARG A 67 -4.75 13.84 12.91
CA ARG A 67 -4.05 15.11 13.22
C ARG A 67 -3.44 15.74 11.98
N CYS A 68 -3.05 14.94 10.99
CA CYS A 68 -2.59 15.44 9.70
C CYS A 68 -3.76 15.98 8.86
N LYS A 69 -3.58 17.16 8.27
CA LYS A 69 -4.57 17.81 7.38
C LYS A 69 -4.20 17.74 5.90
N LYS A 70 -3.34 16.79 5.53
CA LYS A 70 -2.95 16.49 4.15
C LYS A 70 -3.55 15.15 3.72
N PRO A 71 -3.99 14.99 2.46
CA PRO A 71 -4.43 13.69 1.94
C PRO A 71 -3.25 12.72 1.93
N MET A 72 -3.52 11.44 2.21
CA MET A 72 -2.48 10.42 2.40
C MET A 72 -2.95 9.03 1.95
N LEU A 73 -2.00 8.18 1.58
CA LEU A 73 -2.23 6.75 1.33
C LEU A 73 -1.89 5.92 2.56
N LEU A 74 -2.71 4.92 2.83
CA LEU A 74 -2.60 3.97 3.94
C LEU A 74 -2.52 2.56 3.35
N HIS A 75 -1.40 1.88 3.61
CA HIS A 75 -1.29 0.44 3.44
C HIS A 75 -1.35 -0.25 4.82
N LEU A 76 -2.38 -1.06 5.02
CA LEU A 76 -2.61 -1.87 6.22
C LEU A 76 -3.16 -3.26 5.82
N THR A 77 -3.19 -4.20 6.76
CA THR A 77 -3.84 -5.51 6.55
C THR A 77 -5.36 -5.35 6.51
N VAL A 78 -6.04 -6.05 5.59
CA VAL A 78 -7.52 -6.03 5.51
C VAL A 78 -8.18 -6.98 6.51
N THR A 79 -7.42 -7.92 7.08
CA THR A 79 -7.90 -8.99 7.98
C THR A 79 -7.85 -8.65 9.46
N GLN A 80 -7.14 -7.59 9.85
CA GLN A 80 -7.11 -7.09 11.24
C GLN A 80 -8.03 -5.87 11.33
N PRO A 81 -9.11 -5.87 12.12
CA PRO A 81 -10.09 -4.75 12.12
C PRO A 81 -9.54 -3.47 12.74
N VAL A 82 -9.64 -2.32 12.06
CA VAL A 82 -9.15 -1.01 12.57
C VAL A 82 -10.00 -0.40 13.70
N ASP A 83 -11.21 -0.93 13.90
CA ASP A 83 -12.14 -0.51 14.96
C ASP A 83 -12.23 -1.49 16.14
N ASP A 84 -11.42 -2.55 16.15
CA ASP A 84 -11.23 -3.43 17.30
C ASP A 84 -10.09 -2.88 18.21
N PRO A 85 -10.37 -2.51 19.47
CA PRO A 85 -9.36 -1.96 20.39
C PRO A 85 -8.28 -2.98 20.81
N LEU A 86 -8.47 -4.28 20.55
CA LEU A 86 -7.47 -5.33 20.78
C LEU A 86 -6.54 -5.54 19.58
N SER A 87 -6.85 -4.91 18.44
CA SER A 87 -6.17 -5.11 17.17
C SER A 87 -4.92 -4.24 17.04
N THR A 88 -3.74 -4.87 16.99
CA THR A 88 -2.45 -4.15 16.86
C THR A 88 -2.11 -3.90 15.39
N ILE A 89 -2.74 -2.91 14.78
CA ILE A 89 -2.57 -2.61 13.34
C ILE A 89 -1.41 -1.67 13.08
N LEU A 90 -0.61 -2.04 12.09
CA LEU A 90 0.45 -1.22 11.53
C LEU A 90 -0.02 -0.59 10.22
N PHE A 91 -0.11 0.75 10.23
CA PHE A 91 -0.37 1.57 9.07
C PHE A 91 0.97 2.00 8.45
N ARG A 92 1.23 1.66 7.18
CA ARG A 92 2.29 2.30 6.40
C ARG A 92 1.69 3.47 5.64
N VAL A 93 2.24 4.67 5.80
CA VAL A 93 1.59 5.91 5.40
C VAL A 93 2.56 6.90 4.76
N CYS A 94 2.11 7.57 3.70
CA CYS A 94 2.76 8.73 3.09
C CYS A 94 1.72 9.73 2.58
N THR A 95 2.06 11.02 2.51
CA THR A 95 1.14 12.07 2.04
C THR A 95 1.18 12.25 0.51
N LEU A 96 0.04 12.57 -0.09
CA LEU A 96 -0.17 12.81 -1.53
C LEU A 96 0.21 14.26 -1.96
N GLU A 97 1.15 14.86 -1.26
CA GLU A 97 1.69 16.17 -1.63
C GLU A 97 2.83 15.99 -2.64
N PRO A 98 3.01 16.91 -3.61
CA PRO A 98 4.17 16.89 -4.47
C PRO A 98 5.47 16.88 -3.67
N VAL A 99 6.42 16.01 -4.05
CA VAL A 99 7.77 16.01 -3.48
C VAL A 99 8.60 17.03 -4.25
N PRO A 100 9.15 18.09 -3.61
CA PRO A 100 10.02 19.07 -4.26
C PRO A 100 11.18 18.42 -5.01
N GLU A 101 11.69 19.06 -6.07
CA GLU A 101 12.81 18.53 -6.86
C GLU A 101 14.13 18.49 -6.08
N ASP A 102 14.31 19.42 -5.15
CA ASP A 102 15.42 19.58 -4.23
C ASP A 102 15.27 18.79 -2.92
N ASP A 103 14.21 17.98 -2.76
CA ASP A 103 14.01 17.17 -1.57
C ASP A 103 15.20 16.21 -1.36
N PRO A 104 15.94 16.32 -0.24
CA PRO A 104 17.19 15.57 -0.04
C PRO A 104 16.98 14.05 0.00
N ARG A 105 15.75 13.57 0.19
CA ARG A 105 15.41 12.14 0.10
C ARG A 105 15.60 11.57 -1.31
N ARG A 106 15.58 12.42 -2.35
CA ARG A 106 15.90 12.03 -3.74
C ARG A 106 17.38 11.72 -3.96
N LEU A 107 18.27 12.25 -3.11
CA LEU A 107 19.72 12.01 -3.15
C LEU A 107 20.14 10.77 -2.34
N LEU A 108 19.26 10.27 -1.48
CA LEU A 108 19.51 9.05 -0.72
C LEU A 108 19.36 7.82 -1.62
N PRO A 109 20.18 6.77 -1.44
CA PRO A 109 19.97 5.50 -2.12
C PRO A 109 18.54 4.98 -1.85
N PRO A 110 17.79 4.57 -2.90
CA PRO A 110 16.42 4.11 -2.72
C PRO A 110 16.39 2.91 -1.78
N MET A 111 15.39 2.87 -0.90
CA MET A 111 15.21 1.71 -0.03
C MET A 111 14.94 0.48 -0.89
N ALA A 112 15.67 -0.62 -0.61
CA ALA A 112 15.45 -1.89 -1.29
C ALA A 112 13.96 -2.26 -1.24
N ASN A 113 13.39 -2.61 -2.39
CA ASN A 113 12.01 -3.06 -2.50
C ASN A 113 12.00 -4.58 -2.30
N PRO A 114 11.42 -5.11 -1.20
CA PRO A 114 11.44 -6.55 -0.94
C PRO A 114 10.83 -7.38 -2.06
N LYS A 115 9.91 -6.83 -2.85
CA LYS A 115 9.30 -7.49 -4.01
C LYS A 115 10.32 -7.89 -5.11
N LYS A 116 11.51 -7.29 -5.10
CA LYS A 116 12.62 -7.51 -6.05
C LYS A 116 13.80 -8.27 -5.46
N ASP A 117 13.70 -8.74 -4.21
CA ASP A 117 14.79 -9.45 -3.56
C ASP A 117 15.01 -10.82 -4.24
N PRO A 118 16.18 -11.08 -4.85
CA PRO A 118 16.46 -12.33 -5.56
C PRO A 118 16.59 -13.53 -4.61
N GLY A 119 16.71 -13.30 -3.30
CA GLY A 119 16.68 -14.35 -2.28
C GLY A 119 15.28 -14.88 -1.96
N LEU A 120 14.21 -14.27 -2.49
CA LEU A 120 12.85 -14.78 -2.30
C LEU A 120 12.60 -16.04 -3.11
N TRP A 121 12.02 -17.05 -2.45
CA TRP A 121 11.48 -18.23 -3.13
C TRP A 121 10.28 -17.81 -4.01
N ARG A 122 10.56 -17.63 -5.30
CA ARG A 122 9.73 -16.94 -6.30
C ARG A 122 9.64 -15.43 -6.05
N PRO A 123 10.45 -14.60 -6.73
CA PRO A 123 10.29 -13.15 -6.72
C PRO A 123 8.85 -12.78 -7.12
N SER A 124 8.19 -11.99 -6.26
CA SER A 124 6.75 -11.78 -6.35
C SER A 124 6.32 -11.09 -7.66
N LEU A 125 7.23 -10.41 -8.36
CA LEU A 125 6.92 -9.66 -9.58
C LEU A 125 7.13 -10.47 -10.86
N GLU A 126 8.06 -11.44 -10.84
CA GLU A 126 8.42 -12.22 -12.04
C GLU A 126 7.37 -13.27 -12.39
N ASN A 127 6.53 -13.65 -11.44
CA ASN A 127 5.53 -14.70 -11.57
C ASN A 127 4.08 -14.19 -11.45
N GLU A 128 3.89 -12.91 -11.13
CA GLU A 128 2.57 -12.29 -10.98
C GLU A 128 1.95 -12.05 -12.37
N PRO A 129 0.79 -12.65 -12.70
CA PRO A 129 0.21 -12.50 -14.04
C PRO A 129 -0.06 -11.04 -14.42
N ALA A 130 -0.42 -10.18 -13.46
CA ALA A 130 -0.65 -8.75 -13.68
C ALA A 130 0.64 -7.92 -13.86
N CYS A 131 1.83 -8.47 -13.59
CA CYS A 131 3.12 -7.87 -13.97
C CYS A 131 3.54 -8.26 -15.39
N ILE A 132 3.17 -9.47 -15.82
CA ILE A 132 3.63 -10.08 -17.09
C ILE A 132 2.66 -9.77 -18.24
N GLN A 133 1.35 -9.67 -17.95
CA GLN A 133 0.29 -9.59 -18.94
C GLN A 133 -0.60 -8.36 -18.71
N THR A 134 -0.83 -7.60 -19.79
CA THR A 134 -1.83 -6.52 -19.81
C THR A 134 -3.26 -7.08 -19.70
N GLY A 135 -3.50 -8.34 -20.05
CA GLY A 135 -4.86 -8.91 -20.14
C GLY A 135 -5.62 -8.47 -21.39
N VAL A 136 -6.80 -9.05 -21.61
CA VAL A 136 -7.70 -8.71 -22.71
C VAL A 136 -8.76 -7.74 -22.20
N GLU A 137 -8.88 -6.58 -22.86
CA GLU A 137 -9.93 -5.61 -22.55
C GLU A 137 -11.31 -6.19 -22.87
N LYS A 138 -12.21 -6.12 -21.90
CA LYS A 138 -13.63 -6.46 -22.01
C LYS A 138 -14.44 -5.29 -21.50
N LEU A 139 -15.47 -4.91 -22.25
CA LEU A 139 -16.43 -3.90 -21.80
C LEU A 139 -17.15 -4.42 -20.55
N ALA A 140 -17.04 -3.66 -19.45
CA ALA A 140 -17.70 -3.95 -18.20
C ALA A 140 -18.54 -2.75 -17.73
N LYS A 141 -19.27 -2.95 -16.63
CA LYS A 141 -20.08 -1.91 -15.99
C LYS A 141 -19.65 -1.73 -14.55
N LEU A 142 -19.35 -0.49 -14.17
CA LEU A 142 -19.15 -0.07 -12.80
C LEU A 142 -20.50 0.41 -12.26
N SER A 143 -21.05 -0.31 -11.29
CA SER A 143 -22.22 0.21 -10.58
C SER A 143 -21.76 1.31 -9.62
N LEU A 144 -22.56 2.36 -9.44
CA LEU A 144 -22.33 3.41 -8.46
C LEU A 144 -23.55 3.52 -7.56
N MET A 145 -23.33 3.37 -6.26
CA MET A 145 -24.35 3.41 -5.22
C MET A 145 -23.97 4.46 -4.17
N MET A 146 -24.95 5.21 -3.70
CA MET A 146 -24.76 6.35 -2.79
C MET A 146 -25.77 6.31 -1.65
N SER A 147 -25.35 6.63 -0.42
CA SER A 147 -26.27 6.68 0.71
C SER A 147 -27.17 7.92 0.65
N ILE A 148 -28.46 7.80 0.98
CA ILE A 148 -29.42 8.92 0.91
C ILE A 148 -29.03 10.12 1.81
N LYS A 149 -28.34 9.86 2.94
CA LYS A 149 -27.88 10.91 3.87
C LYS A 149 -26.47 11.37 3.51
N GLY A 150 -26.27 12.69 3.49
CA GLY A 150 -24.98 13.33 3.21
C GLY A 150 -24.54 14.34 4.25
N ARG A 151 -23.25 14.65 4.19
CA ARG A 151 -22.58 15.75 4.88
C ARG A 151 -21.76 16.46 3.82
N ASN A 152 -21.68 17.79 3.89
CA ASN A 152 -20.98 18.60 2.88
C ASN A 152 -19.47 18.30 2.88
N SER A 153 -19.08 17.27 2.15
CA SER A 153 -17.72 16.85 1.86
C SER A 153 -17.39 17.20 0.42
N SER A 154 -16.18 17.68 0.19
CA SER A 154 -15.73 18.17 -1.11
C SER A 154 -15.58 17.02 -2.11
N GLY A 155 -16.25 17.13 -3.26
CA GLY A 155 -16.02 16.25 -4.40
C GLY A 155 -14.55 16.20 -4.83
N GLU A 156 -13.83 17.32 -4.69
CA GLU A 156 -12.43 17.42 -5.08
C GLU A 156 -11.49 16.69 -4.11
N ASP A 157 -11.72 16.78 -2.79
CA ASP A 157 -10.91 16.05 -1.80
C ASP A 157 -11.08 14.54 -1.93
N VAL A 158 -12.31 14.08 -2.21
CA VAL A 158 -12.59 12.66 -2.50
C VAL A 158 -11.93 12.23 -3.81
N ALA A 159 -12.08 13.00 -4.89
CA ALA A 159 -11.44 12.71 -6.18
C ALA A 159 -9.91 12.62 -6.04
N ARG A 160 -9.28 13.55 -5.31
CA ARG A 160 -7.83 13.56 -5.07
C ARG A 160 -7.33 12.31 -4.32
N LEU A 161 -8.11 11.78 -3.37
CA LEU A 161 -7.79 10.49 -2.73
C LEU A 161 -7.94 9.30 -3.69
N VAL A 162 -9.01 9.27 -4.48
CA VAL A 162 -9.24 8.23 -5.50
C VAL A 162 -8.09 8.23 -6.51
N GLU A 163 -7.64 9.40 -6.97
CA GLU A 163 -6.49 9.53 -7.86
C GLU A 163 -5.16 9.11 -7.22
N GLY A 164 -4.94 9.42 -5.93
CA GLY A 164 -3.80 8.88 -5.19
C GLY A 164 -3.78 7.34 -5.17
N THR A 165 -4.94 6.69 -4.98
CA THR A 165 -5.03 5.23 -5.04
C THR A 165 -4.82 4.68 -6.46
N ARG A 166 -5.22 5.43 -7.49
CA ARG A 166 -4.95 5.09 -8.90
C ARG A 166 -3.45 5.10 -9.18
N ASP A 167 -2.75 6.13 -8.71
CA ASP A 167 -1.32 6.31 -8.94
C ASP A 167 -0.51 5.23 -8.19
N TYR A 168 -1.00 4.75 -7.04
CA TYR A 168 -0.48 3.55 -6.37
C TYR A 168 -0.56 2.30 -7.25
N PHE A 169 -1.71 1.96 -7.84
CA PHE A 169 -1.81 0.77 -8.71
C PHE A 169 -1.04 0.94 -10.03
N ASN A 170 -0.98 2.16 -10.58
CA ASN A 170 -0.19 2.47 -11.77
C ASN A 170 1.32 2.28 -11.55
N ALA A 171 1.82 2.41 -10.31
CA ALA A 171 3.24 2.26 -10.00
C ALA A 171 3.78 0.91 -10.49
N ARG A 172 4.91 0.93 -11.21
CA ARG A 172 5.37 -0.19 -12.06
C ARG A 172 5.43 -1.54 -11.35
N ASP A 173 5.82 -1.57 -10.08
CA ASP A 173 6.02 -2.81 -9.32
C ASP A 173 4.86 -3.12 -8.33
N ASN A 174 3.69 -2.47 -8.48
CA ASN A 174 2.46 -2.75 -7.71
C ASN A 174 1.43 -3.62 -8.48
N CYS A 175 1.91 -4.57 -9.28
CA CYS A 175 1.03 -5.52 -9.99
C CYS A 175 0.56 -6.68 -9.10
N ASN A 176 1.27 -6.94 -8.00
CA ASN A 176 0.92 -7.92 -6.98
C ASN A 176 0.08 -7.33 -5.83
N GLU A 177 -0.38 -6.08 -5.98
CA GLU A 177 -1.13 -5.33 -4.97
C GLU A 177 -2.62 -5.37 -5.29
N ASN A 178 -3.42 -5.90 -4.36
CA ASN A 178 -4.85 -6.08 -4.56
C ASN A 178 -5.71 -5.04 -3.82
N PHE A 179 -5.13 -4.19 -2.96
CA PHE A 179 -5.85 -3.13 -2.25
C PHE A 179 -4.93 -2.00 -1.80
N ILE A 180 -5.53 -0.82 -1.58
CA ILE A 180 -4.91 0.33 -0.91
C ILE A 180 -6.02 1.20 -0.30
N PHE A 181 -5.67 1.97 0.73
CA PHE A 181 -6.58 2.94 1.35
C PHE A 181 -6.07 4.37 1.20
N GLY A 182 -6.97 5.34 1.26
CA GLY A 182 -6.69 6.77 1.32
C GLY A 182 -7.41 7.41 2.51
N HIS A 183 -6.83 8.46 3.08
CA HIS A 183 -7.41 9.19 4.22
C HIS A 183 -7.20 10.70 4.08
N HIS A 184 -8.22 11.50 4.42
CA HIS A 184 -8.13 12.95 4.55
C HIS A 184 -9.24 13.48 5.46
N GLY A 185 -8.91 13.78 6.72
CA GLY A 185 -9.87 14.30 7.69
C GLY A 185 -10.94 13.27 8.07
N ASP A 186 -12.17 13.48 7.62
CA ASP A 186 -13.29 12.53 7.77
C ASP A 186 -13.52 11.70 6.49
N ILE A 187 -12.68 11.85 5.45
CA ILE A 187 -12.77 11.07 4.22
C ILE A 187 -11.85 9.85 4.32
N ASP A 188 -12.42 8.66 4.19
CA ASP A 188 -11.72 7.38 4.07
C ASP A 188 -12.10 6.73 2.72
N VAL A 189 -11.10 6.31 1.96
CA VAL A 189 -11.23 5.60 0.67
C VAL A 189 -10.57 4.23 0.80
N GLY A 190 -11.17 3.19 0.21
CA GLY A 190 -10.59 1.85 0.13
C GLY A 190 -10.87 1.24 -1.23
N VAL A 191 -9.83 0.74 -1.89
CA VAL A 191 -9.92 0.15 -3.23
C VAL A 191 -9.54 -1.33 -3.17
N TYR A 192 -10.21 -2.16 -3.96
CA TYR A 192 -9.89 -3.55 -4.21
C TYR A 192 -9.82 -3.85 -5.71
N ILE A 193 -8.81 -4.61 -6.12
CA ILE A 193 -8.69 -5.24 -7.44
C ILE A 193 -8.39 -6.73 -7.27
N GLY A 194 -9.14 -7.59 -7.97
CA GLY A 194 -8.93 -9.03 -7.98
C GLY A 194 -7.80 -9.48 -8.91
N ALA A 195 -7.15 -10.59 -8.56
CA ALA A 195 -5.94 -11.10 -9.24
C ALA A 195 -6.09 -11.55 -10.71
N LYS A 196 -7.30 -11.52 -11.30
CA LYS A 196 -7.53 -11.72 -12.74
C LYS A 196 -7.80 -10.41 -13.47
N LEU A 197 -7.60 -9.26 -12.83
CA LEU A 197 -7.71 -7.93 -13.43
C LEU A 197 -6.33 -7.26 -13.41
N SER A 198 -5.89 -6.71 -14.54
CA SER A 198 -4.63 -5.97 -14.62
C SER A 198 -4.79 -4.48 -14.28
N LYS A 199 -3.66 -3.78 -14.06
CA LYS A 199 -3.61 -2.36 -13.68
C LYS A 199 -4.43 -1.39 -14.55
N PRO A 200 -4.48 -1.50 -15.89
CA PRO A 200 -5.42 -0.75 -16.71
C PRO A 200 -6.87 -0.73 -16.19
N THR A 201 -7.34 -1.83 -15.57
CA THR A 201 -8.67 -1.90 -14.95
C THR A 201 -8.80 -0.93 -13.78
N ALA A 202 -7.82 -0.90 -12.88
CA ALA A 202 -7.79 0.06 -11.78
C ALA A 202 -7.70 1.50 -12.32
N ASN A 203 -6.89 1.74 -13.35
CA ASN A 203 -6.76 3.05 -13.98
C ASN A 203 -8.10 3.55 -14.54
N SER A 204 -8.73 2.75 -15.42
CA SER A 204 -10.03 3.08 -16.03
C SER A 204 -11.11 3.30 -14.97
N ALA A 205 -11.26 2.35 -14.03
CA ALA A 205 -12.31 2.40 -13.02
C ALA A 205 -12.14 3.58 -12.05
N LEU A 206 -10.92 3.88 -11.60
CA LEU A 206 -10.67 4.97 -10.65
C LEU A 206 -10.82 6.34 -11.32
N ASN A 207 -10.47 6.48 -12.61
CA ASN A 207 -10.82 7.68 -13.38
C ASN A 207 -12.34 7.86 -13.47
N THR A 208 -13.09 6.79 -13.82
CA THR A 208 -14.56 6.84 -13.85
C THR A 208 -15.15 7.26 -12.51
N VAL A 209 -14.65 6.72 -11.38
CA VAL A 209 -15.12 7.11 -10.05
C VAL A 209 -14.77 8.57 -9.73
N ALA A 210 -13.54 9.01 -10.00
CA ALA A 210 -13.12 10.39 -9.79
C ALA A 210 -13.97 11.37 -10.60
N ASP A 211 -14.23 11.10 -11.89
CA ASP A 211 -15.02 11.96 -12.77
C ASP A 211 -16.51 12.00 -12.40
N GLN A 212 -17.08 10.91 -11.86
CA GLN A 212 -18.46 10.91 -11.37
C GLN A 212 -18.63 11.64 -10.03
N ILE A 213 -17.54 11.90 -9.31
CA ILE A 213 -17.52 12.56 -8.00
C ILE A 213 -17.10 14.04 -8.12
N ARG A 214 -16.13 14.33 -8.98
CA ARG A 214 -15.65 15.67 -9.32
C ARG A 214 -16.82 16.55 -9.80
N GLY A 215 -16.86 17.79 -9.31
CA GLY A 215 -17.94 18.73 -9.63
C GLY A 215 -19.28 18.49 -8.88
N ARG A 216 -19.44 17.42 -8.09
CA ARG A 216 -20.56 17.32 -7.15
C ARG A 216 -20.30 18.21 -5.93
N GLY A 217 -21.20 19.17 -5.67
CA GLY A 217 -21.03 20.14 -4.60
C GLY A 217 -21.18 19.58 -3.18
N SER A 218 -22.09 18.63 -2.98
CA SER A 218 -22.23 17.89 -1.71
C SER A 218 -22.31 16.40 -2.02
N LEU A 219 -21.46 15.62 -1.36
CA LEU A 219 -21.46 14.16 -1.46
C LEU A 219 -22.22 13.52 -0.31
N PRO A 220 -22.75 12.30 -0.52
CA PRO A 220 -23.34 11.51 0.54
C PRO A 220 -22.28 10.95 1.49
N ASN A 221 -22.71 10.50 2.66
CA ASN A 221 -21.83 9.96 3.70
C ASN A 221 -21.08 8.72 3.25
N ARG A 222 -21.66 7.94 2.33
CA ARG A 222 -21.08 6.71 1.78
C ARG A 222 -21.31 6.62 0.28
N ILE A 223 -20.26 6.21 -0.42
CA ILE A 223 -20.28 5.90 -1.84
C ILE A 223 -19.65 4.53 -2.00
N ILE A 224 -20.30 3.65 -2.75
CA ILE A 224 -19.73 2.37 -3.14
C ILE A 224 -19.83 2.26 -4.65
N SER A 225 -18.69 2.03 -5.30
CA SER A 225 -18.65 1.76 -6.72
C SER A 225 -17.95 0.44 -6.99
N ASN A 226 -18.59 -0.49 -7.71
CA ASN A 226 -17.99 -1.80 -7.94
C ASN A 226 -18.41 -2.44 -9.27
N MET A 227 -17.49 -3.25 -9.79
CA MET A 227 -17.75 -4.30 -10.75
C MET A 227 -17.63 -5.61 -9.97
N CYS A 228 -18.75 -6.21 -9.58
CA CYS A 228 -18.75 -7.46 -8.82
C CYS A 228 -19.59 -8.52 -9.53
N ARG A 229 -19.01 -9.71 -9.73
CA ARG A 229 -19.65 -10.86 -10.37
C ARG A 229 -19.93 -12.01 -9.38
N GLY A 230 -19.89 -11.72 -8.07
CA GLY A 230 -19.92 -12.71 -7.00
C GLY A 230 -18.57 -13.44 -6.85
N ARG A 231 -18.62 -14.71 -6.45
CA ARG A 231 -17.41 -15.56 -6.36
C ARG A 231 -17.04 -16.12 -7.75
N PRO A 232 -15.74 -16.22 -8.09
CA PRO A 232 -14.57 -15.85 -7.28
C PRO A 232 -14.28 -14.35 -7.26
N SER A 233 -13.66 -13.86 -6.18
CA SER A 233 -13.25 -12.45 -6.01
C SER A 233 -12.27 -11.94 -7.06
N GLU A 234 -11.57 -12.85 -7.73
CA GLU A 234 -10.48 -12.54 -8.65
C GLU A 234 -10.85 -11.64 -9.84
N ARG A 235 -12.13 -11.61 -10.25
CA ARG A 235 -12.66 -10.72 -11.30
C ARG A 235 -13.52 -9.58 -10.76
N SER A 236 -13.41 -9.27 -9.47
CA SER A 236 -14.09 -8.14 -8.84
C SER A 236 -13.17 -6.93 -8.69
N PHE A 237 -13.73 -5.75 -8.89
CA PHE A 237 -13.11 -4.46 -8.59
C PHE A 237 -14.08 -3.62 -7.76
N GLY A 238 -13.58 -2.85 -6.79
CA GLY A 238 -14.42 -2.00 -5.96
C GLY A 238 -13.68 -0.80 -5.35
N VAL A 239 -14.44 0.28 -5.14
CA VAL A 239 -14.06 1.50 -4.42
C VAL A 239 -15.13 1.79 -3.38
N ALA A 240 -14.74 1.83 -2.11
CA ALA A 240 -15.58 2.20 -0.99
C ALA A 240 -15.10 3.54 -0.44
N ILE A 241 -16.03 4.45 -0.16
CA ILE A 241 -15.76 5.79 0.32
C ILE A 241 -16.71 6.07 1.50
N ASP A 242 -16.17 6.54 2.61
CA ASP A 242 -16.93 7.08 3.74
C ASP A 242 -16.45 8.51 4.00
N THR A 243 -17.36 9.46 4.16
CA THR A 243 -17.07 10.87 4.44
C THR A 243 -17.46 11.27 5.88
N ASN A 244 -17.52 10.26 6.75
CA ASN A 244 -17.88 10.32 8.16
C ASN A 244 -16.78 9.71 9.06
N GLY A 245 -15.56 9.52 8.53
CA GLY A 245 -14.36 9.07 9.24
C GLY A 245 -14.34 7.60 9.64
N SER A 246 -15.08 6.74 8.92
CA SER A 246 -15.25 5.32 9.22
C SER A 246 -14.36 4.37 8.40
N LEU A 247 -13.04 4.50 8.52
CA LEU A 247 -12.06 3.57 7.91
C LEU A 247 -12.38 2.08 8.20
N GLY A 248 -12.93 1.74 9.37
CA GLY A 248 -13.33 0.36 9.71
C GLY A 248 -14.49 -0.17 8.86
N MET A 249 -15.44 0.69 8.50
CA MET A 249 -16.50 0.34 7.55
C MET A 249 -15.91 0.12 6.16
N VAL A 250 -15.07 1.05 5.68
CA VAL A 250 -14.38 0.94 4.39
C VAL A 250 -13.52 -0.33 4.30
N GLN A 251 -12.75 -0.64 5.35
CA GLN A 251 -11.93 -1.85 5.45
C GLN A 251 -12.76 -3.14 5.38
N ARG A 252 -13.92 -3.20 6.06
CA ARG A 252 -14.83 -4.35 5.98
C ARG A 252 -15.36 -4.58 4.57
N ILE A 253 -15.61 -3.53 3.79
CA ILE A 253 -16.05 -3.67 2.38
C ILE A 253 -14.92 -4.24 1.52
N VAL A 254 -13.69 -3.72 1.67
CA VAL A 254 -12.50 -4.24 0.96
C VAL A 254 -12.25 -5.71 1.32
N LEU A 255 -12.38 -6.08 2.59
CA LEU A 255 -12.30 -7.47 3.05
C LEU A 255 -13.40 -8.34 2.41
N ALA A 256 -14.65 -7.87 2.39
CA ALA A 256 -15.77 -8.59 1.77
C ALA A 256 -15.53 -8.86 0.27
N TRP A 257 -15.02 -7.87 -0.48
CA TRP A 257 -14.64 -8.05 -1.89
C TRP A 257 -13.51 -9.08 -2.05
N SER A 258 -12.49 -9.06 -1.19
CA SER A 258 -11.42 -10.06 -1.22
C SER A 258 -11.92 -11.50 -1.03
N GLN A 259 -13.02 -11.68 -0.28
CA GLN A 259 -13.70 -12.96 -0.04
C GLN A 259 -14.81 -13.29 -1.07
N GLY A 260 -15.01 -12.42 -2.06
CA GLY A 260 -15.94 -12.58 -3.18
C GLY A 260 -17.39 -12.23 -2.86
N TYR A 261 -17.64 -11.52 -1.77
CA TYR A 261 -18.94 -10.97 -1.44
C TYR A 261 -19.14 -9.60 -2.10
N CYS A 262 -20.23 -9.42 -2.82
CA CYS A 262 -20.57 -8.13 -3.40
C CYS A 262 -21.10 -7.16 -2.35
N ALA A 263 -20.94 -5.85 -2.62
CA ALA A 263 -21.40 -4.76 -1.77
C ALA A 263 -22.94 -4.64 -1.64
N THR A 264 -23.70 -5.46 -2.39
CA THR A 264 -25.16 -5.42 -2.55
C THR A 264 -25.96 -5.85 -1.31
N GLY A 265 -25.34 -5.83 -0.13
CA GLY A 265 -25.99 -6.12 1.16
C GLY A 265 -25.58 -5.16 2.29
N ILE A 266 -24.99 -3.99 1.98
CA ILE A 266 -24.35 -3.14 3.00
C ILE A 266 -25.31 -2.19 3.73
N SER A 267 -26.39 -1.69 3.10
CA SER A 267 -27.63 -1.30 3.78
C SER A 267 -28.78 -1.07 2.79
N ALA A 268 -30.00 -0.91 3.31
CA ALA A 268 -31.17 -0.48 2.55
C ALA A 268 -31.19 1.03 2.23
N ASP A 269 -30.20 1.80 2.68
CA ASP A 269 -30.15 3.26 2.56
C ASP A 269 -29.34 3.74 1.33
N PHE A 270 -28.96 2.83 0.44
CA PHE A 270 -28.21 3.13 -0.79
C PHE A 270 -29.11 3.21 -2.01
N GLU A 271 -29.06 4.33 -2.73
CA GLU A 271 -29.66 4.48 -4.05
C GLU A 271 -28.64 4.17 -5.15
N GLN A 272 -29.08 3.51 -6.22
CA GLN A 272 -28.25 3.25 -7.39
C GLN A 272 -28.24 4.49 -8.30
N MET A 273 -27.08 5.14 -8.39
CA MET A 273 -26.87 6.34 -9.21
C MET A 273 -26.74 6.04 -10.70
N GLY A 274 -26.31 4.82 -11.04
CA GLY A 274 -26.16 4.39 -12.42
C GLY A 274 -25.20 3.22 -12.59
N ASN A 275 -25.00 2.85 -13.85
CA ASN A 275 -24.02 1.85 -14.26
C ASN A 275 -23.17 2.44 -15.40
N PHE A 276 -21.91 2.71 -15.12
CA PHE A 276 -21.00 3.40 -16.03
C PHE A 276 -20.16 2.39 -16.82
N PRO A 277 -19.97 2.56 -18.13
CA PRO A 277 -19.08 1.69 -18.90
C PRO A 277 -17.63 1.86 -18.44
N LEU A 278 -16.88 0.76 -18.32
CA LEU A 278 -15.43 0.79 -18.12
C LEU A 278 -14.74 -0.26 -19.01
N GLY A 279 -13.45 -0.07 -19.26
CA GLY A 279 -12.56 -1.14 -19.74
C GLY A 279 -12.14 -2.01 -18.55
N ALA A 280 -12.37 -3.32 -18.63
CA ALA A 280 -11.85 -4.28 -17.67
C ALA A 280 -10.91 -5.26 -18.38
N TRP A 281 -9.62 -5.21 -18.02
CA TRP A 281 -8.59 -6.04 -18.63
C TRP A 281 -8.45 -7.34 -17.85
N GLU A 282 -9.11 -8.38 -18.35
CA GLU A 282 -9.09 -9.71 -17.73
C GLU A 282 -7.86 -10.51 -18.16
N ILE A 283 -7.18 -11.11 -17.18
CA ILE A 283 -6.01 -11.99 -17.40
C ILE A 283 -6.49 -13.43 -17.44
N ASP A 284 -6.23 -14.13 -18.54
CA ASP A 284 -6.60 -15.54 -18.72
C ASP A 284 -5.47 -16.48 -18.26
N ASP A 285 -5.86 -17.57 -17.58
CA ASP A 285 -4.94 -18.62 -17.10
C ASP A 285 -4.13 -19.29 -18.20
N LYS A 286 -4.66 -19.32 -19.43
CA LYS A 286 -4.12 -20.06 -20.58
C LYS A 286 -2.72 -19.60 -21.03
N ASN A 287 -2.31 -18.38 -20.68
CA ASN A 287 -0.98 -17.84 -21.02
C ASN A 287 0.11 -18.17 -19.98
N THR A 288 -0.19 -18.87 -18.88
CA THR A 288 0.82 -19.31 -17.89
C THR A 288 1.58 -20.58 -18.33
N GLY A 289 1.70 -20.80 -19.65
CA GLY A 289 2.26 -22.01 -20.23
C GLY A 289 3.78 -22.09 -20.18
N SER A 290 4.28 -23.31 -19.88
CA SER A 290 5.67 -23.74 -20.09
C SER A 290 6.77 -23.24 -19.13
N ASN A 291 6.64 -23.58 -17.85
CA ASN A 291 7.80 -23.94 -17.02
C ASN A 291 7.46 -25.09 -16.04
N ARG A 292 6.90 -26.18 -16.58
CA ARG A 292 6.47 -27.38 -15.81
C ARG A 292 7.27 -28.65 -16.13
N HIS A 293 8.57 -28.48 -16.38
CA HIS A 293 9.61 -29.53 -16.37
C HIS A 293 10.78 -28.95 -15.55
N GLN A 294 11.35 -29.57 -14.52
CA GLN A 294 11.32 -30.97 -14.10
C GLN A 294 11.06 -31.10 -12.58
N MET A 295 10.09 -31.93 -12.19
CA MET A 295 10.21 -32.70 -10.95
C MET A 295 10.66 -34.10 -11.35
N ARG A 296 11.97 -34.38 -11.26
CA ARG A 296 12.43 -35.77 -11.20
C ARG A 296 12.13 -36.29 -9.79
N SER A 297 11.25 -37.27 -9.73
CA SER A 297 11.07 -38.11 -8.55
C SER A 297 12.40 -38.77 -8.17
N TYR A 298 12.94 -38.42 -7.01
CA TYR A 298 13.90 -39.26 -6.31
C TYR A 298 13.15 -40.00 -5.22
N SER A 299 12.92 -41.29 -5.48
CA SER A 299 12.58 -42.26 -4.44
C SER A 299 13.88 -42.85 -3.92
N VAL A 300 14.06 -42.81 -2.60
CA VAL A 300 14.94 -43.69 -1.81
C VAL A 300 14.13 -44.09 -0.59
#